data_AF-A0A257ASP2-F1
#
_entry.id   AF-A0A257ASP2-F1
#
_cell.length_a   1.000
_cell.length_b   1.000
_cell.length_c   1.000
_cell.angle_alpha   90.00
_cell.angle_beta   90.00
_cell.angle_gamma   90.00
#
_symmetry.space_group_name_H-M   'P 1'
#
loop_
_entity.id
_entity.type
_entity.pdbx_description
1 polymer ?
#
loop_
_entity_poly.entity_id
_entity_poly.type
_entity_poly.pdbx_seq_one_letter_code
_entity_poly.pdbx_strand_id
1 'polypeptide(L)'
;MRRRKVKRVKRAAKPKVDLLGKAVAREARRAEALTELDLGELYSILGAQVKEIQDVAKLARAKVPRRVDKTAFFTQSITLAAEPLRKSGEEFLKRCWNKVLTRACRWWPENKEKFTGRRLIANLAQALAPAIPARMRTGSMLTLIAAILVKQDLDKLCEERPETPPGVEVEERVEEVVEKPAEEVRSRQKSSHHTLCRIVMIMGRRRRGKSHSPRSSAIASKDSTWRGCG
;
A
#
# COMPACT_ATOMS: atom_id res chain seq x y z
N MET A 1 65.01 -12.24 20.30
CA MET A 1 63.80 -12.54 19.49
C MET A 1 62.97 -11.27 19.28
N ARG A 2 62.87 -10.73 18.05
CA ARG A 2 62.08 -9.52 17.74
C ARG A 2 60.66 -9.90 17.28
N ARG A 3 59.62 -9.58 18.07
CA ARG A 3 58.21 -9.74 17.69
C ARG A 3 57.83 -8.68 16.64
N ARG A 4 57.61 -9.08 15.39
CA ARG A 4 56.98 -8.24 14.34
C ARG A 4 55.51 -8.01 14.69
N LYS A 5 55.11 -6.76 14.97
CA LYS A 5 53.70 -6.36 15.08
C LYS A 5 53.09 -6.31 13.67
N VAL A 6 52.23 -7.27 13.35
CA VAL A 6 51.43 -7.25 12.12
C VAL A 6 50.37 -6.15 12.25
N LYS A 7 50.49 -5.08 11.46
CA LYS A 7 49.46 -4.04 11.37
C LYS A 7 48.22 -4.65 10.71
N ARG A 8 47.12 -4.74 11.47
CA ARG A 8 45.82 -5.19 11.00
C ARG A 8 45.26 -4.13 10.03
N VAL A 9 45.34 -4.39 8.74
CA VAL A 9 44.73 -3.54 7.70
C VAL A 9 43.21 -3.57 7.91
N LYS A 10 42.60 -2.43 8.22
CA LYS A 10 41.15 -2.28 8.31
C LYS A 10 40.58 -2.54 6.91
N ARG A 11 39.84 -3.65 6.74
CA ARG A 11 39.09 -3.91 5.50
C ARG A 11 38.09 -2.77 5.30
N ALA A 12 38.22 -2.03 4.20
CA ALA A 12 37.25 -1.02 3.81
C ALA A 12 35.85 -1.65 3.72
N ALA A 13 34.84 -0.98 4.26
CA ALA A 13 33.46 -1.41 4.13
C ALA A 13 33.11 -1.50 2.64
N LYS A 14 32.55 -2.63 2.20
CA LYS A 14 32.08 -2.79 0.81
C LYS A 14 31.08 -1.66 0.51
N PRO A 15 31.13 -1.04 -0.67
CA PRO A 15 30.18 -0.01 -1.04
C PRO A 15 28.75 -0.58 -0.93
N LYS A 16 27.85 0.13 -0.24
CA LYS A 16 26.42 -0.20 -0.22
C LYS A 16 25.96 -0.23 -1.67
N VAL A 17 25.54 -1.40 -2.15
CA VAL A 17 25.05 -1.55 -3.51
C VAL A 17 23.72 -0.80 -3.61
N ASP A 18 23.66 0.21 -4.48
CA ASP A 18 22.40 0.88 -4.81
C ASP A 18 21.53 -0.04 -5.67
N LEU A 19 20.69 -0.84 -5.00
CA LEU A 19 19.79 -1.78 -5.65
C LEU A 19 18.67 -1.07 -6.42
N LEU A 20 18.21 0.09 -5.92
CA LEU A 20 17.12 0.85 -6.56
C LEU A 20 17.61 1.51 -7.85
N GLY A 21 18.75 2.20 -7.81
CA GLY A 21 19.35 2.80 -9.00
C GLY A 21 19.65 1.76 -10.08
N LYS A 22 20.14 0.56 -9.70
CA LYS A 22 20.33 -0.56 -10.65
C LYS A 22 19.02 -1.08 -11.25
N ALA A 23 17.95 -1.15 -10.46
CA ALA A 23 16.63 -1.56 -10.95
C ALA A 23 16.05 -0.52 -11.91
N VAL A 24 16.11 0.76 -11.54
CA VAL A 24 15.68 1.88 -12.40
C VAL A 24 16.45 1.90 -13.71
N ALA A 25 17.78 1.74 -13.67
CA ALA A 25 18.60 1.73 -14.88
C ALA A 25 18.28 0.53 -15.81
N ARG A 26 17.83 -0.59 -15.25
CA ARG A 26 17.41 -1.76 -16.04
C ARG A 26 16.09 -1.50 -16.73
N GLU A 27 15.09 -1.00 -16.00
CA GLU A 27 13.76 -0.73 -16.54
C GLU A 27 13.75 0.47 -17.49
N ALA A 28 14.64 1.45 -17.28
CA ALA A 28 14.80 2.58 -18.19
C ALA A 28 15.23 2.17 -19.62
N ARG A 29 15.83 0.98 -19.79
CA ARG A 29 16.11 0.44 -21.14
C ARG A 29 14.84 0.10 -21.92
N ARG A 30 13.75 -0.22 -21.21
CA ARG A 30 12.43 -0.48 -21.78
C ARG A 30 11.57 0.78 -21.81
N ALA A 31 12.01 1.84 -21.15
CA ALA A 31 11.21 3.04 -20.97
C ALA A 31 11.13 3.94 -22.20
N GLU A 32 12.05 3.81 -23.16
CA GLU A 32 11.90 4.47 -24.47
C GLU A 32 10.65 3.95 -25.19
N ALA A 33 10.41 2.63 -25.18
CA ALA A 33 9.17 2.05 -25.71
C ALA A 33 7.92 2.49 -24.92
N LEU A 34 8.05 2.82 -23.62
CA LEU A 34 6.92 3.36 -22.85
C LEU A 34 6.49 4.74 -23.35
N THR A 35 7.40 5.56 -23.89
CA THR A 35 7.02 6.88 -24.42
C THR A 35 6.20 6.79 -25.71
N GLU A 36 6.21 5.65 -26.39
CA GLU A 36 5.42 5.39 -27.61
C GLU A 36 3.97 5.02 -27.28
N LEU A 37 3.72 4.33 -26.16
CA LEU A 37 2.39 3.89 -25.72
C LEU A 37 1.44 5.04 -25.42
N ASP A 38 0.14 4.83 -25.61
CA ASP A 38 -0.85 5.84 -25.27
C ASP A 38 -0.94 6.08 -23.74
N LEU A 39 -1.55 7.19 -23.33
CA LEU A 39 -1.62 7.53 -21.91
C LEU A 39 -2.51 6.55 -21.12
N GLY A 40 -3.54 5.99 -21.75
CA GLY A 40 -4.45 5.02 -21.12
C GLY A 40 -3.80 3.66 -20.85
N GLU A 41 -2.93 3.20 -21.75
CA GLU A 41 -2.07 2.04 -21.67
C GLU A 41 -1.04 2.23 -20.56
N LEU A 42 -0.41 3.40 -20.49
CA LEU A 42 0.52 3.73 -19.41
C LEU A 42 -0.16 3.68 -18.03
N TYR A 43 -1.38 4.22 -17.92
CA TYR A 43 -2.18 4.08 -16.70
C TYR A 43 -2.59 2.63 -16.42
N SER A 44 -2.91 1.86 -17.45
CA SER A 44 -3.24 0.43 -17.31
C SER A 44 -2.05 -0.39 -16.79
N ILE A 45 -0.85 -0.12 -17.32
CA ILE A 45 0.40 -0.74 -16.84
C ILE A 45 0.68 -0.32 -15.40
N LEU A 46 0.48 0.96 -15.07
CA LEU A 46 0.68 1.45 -13.70
C LEU A 46 -0.27 0.76 -12.73
N GLY A 47 -1.54 0.62 -13.09
CA GLY A 47 -2.52 -0.11 -12.29
C GLY A 47 -2.21 -1.59 -12.14
N ALA A 48 -1.70 -2.23 -13.19
CA ALA A 48 -1.22 -3.62 -13.12
C ALA A 48 -0.09 -3.77 -12.08
N GLN A 49 0.90 -2.87 -12.12
CA GLN A 49 2.01 -2.85 -11.16
C GLN A 49 1.53 -2.58 -9.72
N VAL A 50 0.59 -1.65 -9.55
CA VAL A 50 -0.01 -1.36 -8.25
C VAL A 50 -0.70 -2.60 -7.69
N LYS A 51 -1.50 -3.30 -8.52
CA LYS A 51 -2.19 -4.52 -8.13
C LYS A 51 -1.21 -5.64 -7.79
N GLU A 52 -0.19 -5.85 -8.62
CA GLU A 52 0.85 -6.86 -8.38
C GLU A 52 1.54 -6.65 -7.02
N ILE A 53 1.96 -5.41 -6.71
CA ILE A 53 2.59 -5.10 -5.43
C ILE A 53 1.63 -5.35 -4.26
N GLN A 54 0.36 -4.97 -4.40
CA GLN A 54 -0.67 -5.21 -3.39
C GLN A 54 -0.91 -6.70 -3.17
N ASP A 55 -0.99 -7.49 -4.24
CA ASP A 55 -1.23 -8.92 -4.17
C ASP A 55 -0.03 -9.67 -3.59
N VAL A 56 1.20 -9.27 -3.90
CA VAL A 56 2.42 -9.75 -3.23
C VAL A 56 2.38 -9.42 -1.74
N ALA A 57 1.91 -8.22 -1.36
CA ALA A 57 1.79 -7.84 0.05
C ALA A 57 0.71 -8.65 0.78
N LYS A 58 -0.42 -8.95 0.14
CA LYS A 58 -1.47 -9.85 0.66
C LYS A 58 -0.93 -11.27 0.82
N LEU A 59 -0.26 -11.78 -0.21
CA LEU A 59 0.41 -13.08 -0.20
C LEU A 59 1.38 -13.16 0.98
N ALA A 60 2.27 -12.18 1.16
CA ALA A 60 3.22 -12.17 2.27
C ALA A 60 2.52 -12.31 3.65
N ARG A 61 1.36 -11.66 3.83
CA ARG A 61 0.59 -11.65 5.09
C ARG A 61 -0.32 -12.86 5.28
N ALA A 62 -0.61 -13.61 4.23
CA ALA A 62 -1.56 -14.69 4.32
C ALA A 62 -1.08 -15.83 5.22
N LYS A 63 -1.98 -16.30 6.08
CA LYS A 63 -1.77 -17.47 6.92
C LYS A 63 -2.26 -18.69 6.15
N VAL A 64 -1.33 -19.38 5.49
CA VAL A 64 -1.59 -20.63 4.77
C VAL A 64 -0.96 -21.79 5.59
N PRO A 65 -1.64 -22.94 5.76
CA PRO A 65 -1.05 -24.09 6.42
C PRO A 65 0.30 -24.47 5.81
N ARG A 66 1.29 -24.83 6.63
CA ARG A 66 2.68 -25.13 6.18
C ARG A 66 2.78 -26.20 5.07
N ARG A 67 1.76 -27.03 4.89
CA ARG A 67 1.70 -28.13 3.91
C ARG A 67 1.18 -27.69 2.54
N VAL A 68 0.64 -26.48 2.41
CA VAL A 68 0.07 -25.97 1.17
C VAL A 68 1.04 -24.99 0.53
N ASP A 69 1.29 -25.13 -0.78
CA ASP A 69 2.05 -24.13 -1.52
C ASP A 69 1.28 -22.81 -1.50
N LYS A 70 1.88 -21.86 -0.78
CA LYS A 70 1.31 -20.54 -0.54
C LYS A 70 1.09 -19.77 -1.84
N THR A 71 1.98 -19.96 -2.81
CA THR A 71 1.91 -19.31 -4.12
C THR A 71 0.77 -19.90 -4.92
N ALA A 72 0.72 -21.23 -5.05
CA ALA A 72 -0.34 -21.92 -5.79
C ALA A 72 -1.73 -21.63 -5.19
N PHE A 73 -1.85 -21.65 -3.87
CA PHE A 73 -3.10 -21.32 -3.16
C PHE A 73 -3.56 -19.89 -3.47
N PHE A 74 -2.63 -18.93 -3.46
CA PHE A 74 -2.97 -17.55 -3.79
C PHE A 74 -3.35 -17.39 -5.25
N THR A 75 -2.56 -17.92 -6.17
CA THR A 75 -2.81 -17.79 -7.60
C THR A 75 -4.19 -18.32 -7.99
N GLN A 76 -4.65 -19.41 -7.37
CA GLN A 76 -6.00 -19.95 -7.57
C GLN A 76 -7.11 -19.06 -6.97
N SER A 77 -6.77 -18.26 -5.95
CA SER A 77 -7.69 -17.32 -5.28
C SER A 77 -7.67 -15.90 -5.85
N ILE A 78 -6.76 -15.59 -6.79
CA ILE A 78 -6.73 -14.28 -7.46
C ILE A 78 -7.96 -14.19 -8.36
N THR A 79 -8.99 -13.49 -7.88
CA THR A 79 -10.09 -13.05 -8.73
C THR A 79 -9.54 -12.18 -9.87
N LEU A 80 -10.00 -12.47 -11.09
CA LEU A 80 -9.86 -11.59 -12.26
C LEU A 80 -10.13 -10.14 -11.82
N ALA A 81 -9.33 -9.20 -12.30
CA ALA A 81 -9.38 -7.81 -11.84
C ALA A 81 -10.81 -7.26 -11.91
N ALA A 82 -11.41 -7.02 -10.75
CA ALA A 82 -12.77 -6.49 -10.64
C ALA A 82 -12.82 -5.00 -11.03
N GLU A 83 -11.73 -4.28 -10.85
CA GLU A 83 -11.58 -2.89 -11.28
C GLU A 83 -10.76 -2.80 -12.58
N PRO A 84 -11.13 -1.90 -13.51
CA PRO A 84 -10.30 -1.58 -14.66
C PRO A 84 -8.90 -1.14 -14.20
N LEU A 85 -7.85 -1.82 -14.67
CA LEU A 85 -6.47 -1.53 -14.27
C LEU A 85 -6.11 -0.06 -14.51
N ARG A 86 -6.65 0.53 -15.57
CA ARG A 86 -6.52 1.96 -15.85
C ARG A 86 -6.92 2.85 -14.66
N LYS A 87 -8.12 2.66 -14.10
CA LYS A 87 -8.62 3.46 -12.96
C LYS A 87 -7.71 3.33 -11.73
N SER A 88 -7.24 2.12 -11.44
CA SER A 88 -6.29 1.87 -10.35
C SER A 88 -4.98 2.64 -10.53
N GLY A 89 -4.47 2.70 -11.76
CA GLY A 89 -3.27 3.49 -12.10
C GLY A 89 -3.48 4.99 -11.96
N GLU A 90 -4.59 5.50 -12.48
CA GLU A 90 -4.99 6.91 -12.39
C GLU A 90 -5.14 7.36 -10.93
N GLU A 91 -5.88 6.60 -10.12
CA GLU A 91 -6.05 6.88 -8.70
C GLU A 91 -4.73 6.84 -7.93
N PHE A 92 -3.87 5.87 -8.23
CA PHE A 92 -2.57 5.77 -7.58
C PHE A 92 -1.73 7.02 -7.86
N LEU A 93 -1.64 7.43 -9.13
CA LEU A 93 -0.88 8.62 -9.49
C LEU A 93 -1.51 9.89 -8.91
N LYS A 94 -2.84 10.01 -8.91
CA LYS A 94 -3.58 11.13 -8.30
C LYS A 94 -3.22 11.32 -6.82
N ARG A 95 -3.13 10.23 -6.05
CA ARG A 95 -2.77 10.29 -4.61
C ARG A 95 -1.35 10.79 -4.35
N CYS A 96 -0.42 10.58 -5.27
CA CYS A 96 0.97 11.03 -5.13
C CYS A 96 1.33 12.21 -6.03
N TRP A 97 0.39 12.71 -6.84
CA TRP A 97 0.60 13.66 -7.93
C TRP A 97 1.34 14.92 -7.48
N ASN A 98 0.81 15.63 -6.49
CA ASN A 98 1.42 16.88 -6.00
C ASN A 98 2.87 16.66 -5.52
N LYS A 99 3.15 15.51 -4.90
CA LYS A 99 4.51 15.17 -4.45
C LYS A 99 5.42 14.83 -5.63
N VAL A 100 4.90 14.10 -6.61
CA VAL A 100 5.60 13.73 -7.84
C VAL A 100 5.96 15.00 -8.62
N LEU A 101 4.97 15.84 -8.91
CA LEU A 101 5.14 17.07 -9.68
C LEU A 101 6.10 18.04 -8.99
N THR A 102 5.95 18.24 -7.67
CA THR A 102 6.89 19.08 -6.90
C THR A 102 8.33 18.57 -7.00
N ARG A 103 8.54 17.25 -6.93
CA ARG A 103 9.88 16.65 -7.04
C ARG A 103 10.44 16.75 -8.45
N ALA A 104 9.61 16.50 -9.46
CA ALA A 104 9.98 16.62 -10.86
C ALA A 104 10.38 18.06 -11.20
N CYS A 105 9.53 19.04 -10.89
CA CYS A 105 9.75 20.45 -11.20
C CYS A 105 10.89 21.09 -10.42
N ARG A 106 11.20 20.58 -9.22
CA ARG A 106 12.43 20.97 -8.52
C ARG A 106 13.68 20.44 -9.21
N TRP A 107 13.63 19.21 -9.72
CA TRP A 107 14.77 18.56 -10.36
C TRP A 107 15.01 19.04 -11.80
N TRP A 108 13.93 19.40 -12.50
CA TRP A 108 13.91 19.63 -13.94
C TRP A 108 14.81 20.77 -14.44
N PRO A 109 14.77 22.00 -13.88
CA PRO A 109 15.57 23.12 -14.39
C PRO A 109 17.07 22.87 -14.34
N GLU A 110 17.53 22.11 -13.34
CA GLU A 110 18.95 21.84 -13.13
C GLU A 110 19.48 20.70 -14.01
N ASN A 111 18.61 19.89 -14.63
CA ASN A 111 19.00 18.60 -15.21
C ASN A 111 18.44 18.31 -16.60
N LYS A 112 17.45 19.07 -17.09
CA LYS A 112 16.82 18.81 -18.39
C LYS A 112 17.81 18.83 -19.57
N GLU A 113 18.81 19.71 -19.51
CA GLU A 113 19.85 19.81 -20.57
C GLU A 113 20.99 18.79 -20.39
N LYS A 114 21.10 18.18 -19.20
CA LYS A 114 22.20 17.24 -18.87
C LYS A 114 21.92 15.82 -19.34
N PHE A 115 20.65 15.46 -19.54
CA PHE A 115 20.24 14.09 -19.84
C PHE A 115 19.23 14.04 -20.97
N THR A 116 19.31 13.01 -21.80
CA THR A 116 18.38 12.77 -22.91
C THR A 116 17.95 11.29 -22.98
N GLY A 117 16.83 11.02 -23.63
CA GLY A 117 16.28 9.68 -23.85
C GLY A 117 16.17 8.84 -22.56
N ARG A 118 16.59 7.57 -22.62
CA ARG A 118 16.62 6.67 -21.44
C ARG A 118 17.30 7.23 -20.20
N ARG A 119 18.36 8.05 -20.36
CA ARG A 119 19.10 8.60 -19.22
C ARG A 119 18.27 9.66 -18.50
N LEU A 120 17.48 10.44 -19.23
CA LEU A 120 16.56 11.40 -18.65
C LEU A 120 15.54 10.68 -17.77
N ILE A 121 14.89 9.65 -18.32
CA ILE A 121 13.88 8.85 -17.61
C ILE A 121 14.48 8.19 -16.36
N ALA A 122 15.67 7.58 -16.47
CA ALA A 122 16.33 6.90 -15.35
C ALA A 122 16.68 7.86 -14.20
N ASN A 123 17.20 9.04 -14.50
CA ASN A 123 17.59 10.01 -13.46
C ASN A 123 16.35 10.70 -12.85
N LEU A 124 15.36 11.04 -13.68
CA LEU A 124 14.08 11.57 -13.20
C LEU A 124 13.38 10.54 -12.29
N ALA A 125 13.34 9.27 -12.68
CA ALA A 125 12.77 8.19 -11.86
C ALA A 125 13.42 8.10 -10.47
N GLN A 126 14.74 8.28 -10.36
CA GLN A 126 15.42 8.32 -9.07
C GLN A 126 15.04 9.57 -8.26
N ALA A 127 14.94 10.73 -8.90
CA ALA A 127 14.51 11.98 -8.27
C ALA A 127 13.07 11.89 -7.73
N LEU A 128 12.21 11.11 -8.39
CA LEU A 128 10.83 10.85 -7.99
C LEU A 128 10.68 9.84 -6.86
N ALA A 129 11.69 8.99 -6.60
CA ALA A 129 11.60 7.93 -5.59
C ALA A 129 11.05 8.40 -4.23
N PRO A 130 11.45 9.57 -3.67
CA PRO A 130 10.91 10.06 -2.41
C PRO A 130 9.42 10.42 -2.43
N ALA A 131 8.83 10.74 -3.59
CA ALA A 131 7.41 11.07 -3.74
C ALA A 131 6.51 9.84 -3.58
N ILE A 132 7.05 8.66 -3.86
CA ILE A 132 6.33 7.39 -3.86
C ILE A 132 6.42 6.71 -2.48
N PRO A 133 5.35 6.04 -1.98
CA PRO A 133 5.42 5.27 -0.74
C PRO A 133 6.49 4.17 -0.80
N ALA A 134 7.32 4.04 0.23
CA ALA A 134 8.48 3.13 0.22
C ALA A 134 8.15 1.68 -0.19
N ARG A 135 7.01 1.15 0.27
CA ARG A 135 6.53 -0.20 -0.07
C ARG A 135 6.16 -0.39 -1.55
N MET A 136 5.92 0.70 -2.28
CA MET A 136 5.56 0.69 -3.70
C MET A 136 6.75 1.06 -4.59
N ARG A 137 7.90 1.46 -4.02
CA ARG A 137 9.05 1.94 -4.80
C ARG A 137 9.74 0.78 -5.53
N THR A 138 9.27 0.49 -6.73
CA THR A 138 9.94 -0.42 -7.67
C THR A 138 10.58 0.39 -8.79
N GLY A 139 11.65 -0.16 -9.38
CA GLY A 139 12.31 0.49 -10.52
C GLY A 139 11.34 0.72 -11.68
N SER A 140 10.50 -0.28 -11.98
CA SER A 140 9.51 -0.26 -13.06
C SER A 140 8.46 0.82 -12.88
N MET A 141 7.95 1.00 -11.65
CA MET A 141 6.93 2.01 -11.37
C MET A 141 7.52 3.42 -11.44
N LEU A 142 8.74 3.62 -10.94
CA LEU A 142 9.41 4.92 -11.02
C LEU A 142 9.74 5.30 -12.47
N THR A 143 10.20 4.35 -13.28
CA THR A 143 10.48 4.59 -14.69
C THR A 143 9.21 4.86 -15.49
N LEU A 144 8.11 4.19 -15.16
CA LEU A 144 6.82 4.41 -15.80
C LEU A 144 6.26 5.80 -15.51
N ILE A 145 6.29 6.24 -14.25
CA ILE A 145 5.84 7.59 -13.87
C ILE A 145 6.74 8.65 -14.52
N ALA A 146 8.06 8.44 -14.54
CA ALA A 146 8.97 9.35 -15.23
C ALA A 146 8.69 9.41 -16.75
N ALA A 147 8.37 8.29 -17.39
CA ALA A 147 7.99 8.25 -18.80
C ALA A 147 6.68 9.00 -19.07
N ILE A 148 5.67 8.86 -18.20
CA ILE A 148 4.41 9.62 -18.28
C ILE A 148 4.69 11.13 -18.26
N LEU A 149 5.52 11.59 -17.33
CA LEU A 149 5.88 13.02 -17.21
C LEU A 149 6.63 13.55 -18.44
N VAL A 150 7.58 12.78 -18.98
CA VAL A 150 8.33 13.18 -20.17
C VAL A 150 7.42 13.21 -21.40
N LYS A 151 6.51 12.24 -21.54
CA LYS A 151 5.55 12.19 -22.66
C LYS A 151 4.58 13.38 -22.66
N GLN A 152 4.22 13.87 -21.48
CA GLN A 152 3.26 14.96 -21.29
C GLN A 152 3.90 16.35 -21.25
N ASP A 153 5.16 16.44 -21.66
CA ASP A 153 5.99 17.63 -21.63
C ASP A 153 6.13 18.23 -20.21
N LEU A 154 7.24 17.88 -19.57
CA LEU A 154 7.51 18.30 -18.21
C LEU A 154 7.73 19.82 -18.08
N ASP A 155 8.13 20.53 -19.15
CA ASP A 155 8.19 21.99 -19.12
C ASP A 155 6.78 22.57 -18.92
N LYS A 156 5.82 22.14 -19.75
CA LYS A 156 4.42 22.55 -19.65
C LYS A 156 3.79 22.20 -18.30
N LEU A 157 4.01 20.98 -17.80
CA LEU A 157 3.47 20.54 -16.51
C LEU A 157 4.01 21.36 -15.33
N CYS A 158 5.26 21.84 -15.42
CA CYS A 158 5.86 22.65 -14.36
C CYS A 158 5.43 24.12 -14.37
N GLU A 159 5.01 24.63 -15.52
CA GLU A 159 4.40 25.94 -15.69
C GLU A 159 2.94 25.96 -15.22
N GLU A 160 2.11 25.04 -15.75
CA GLU A 160 0.67 24.98 -15.46
C GLU A 160 0.37 24.48 -14.04
N ARG A 161 1.24 23.62 -13.50
CA ARG A 161 1.07 22.97 -12.19
C ARG A 161 -0.35 22.41 -11.96
N PRO A 162 -0.83 21.51 -12.83
CA PRO A 162 -2.19 20.99 -12.72
C PRO A 162 -2.38 20.24 -11.40
N GLU A 163 -3.58 20.35 -10.81
CA GLU A 163 -3.93 19.66 -9.56
C GLU A 163 -4.12 18.16 -9.75
N THR A 164 -4.42 17.73 -10.98
CA THR A 164 -4.63 16.33 -11.35
C THR A 164 -3.62 15.84 -12.39
N PRO A 165 -3.35 14.53 -12.41
CA PRO A 165 -2.55 13.93 -13.48
C PRO A 165 -3.22 14.12 -14.85
N PRO A 166 -2.43 14.20 -15.94
CA PRO A 166 -2.94 14.37 -17.29
C PRO A 166 -3.88 13.22 -17.68
N GLY A 167 -4.98 13.51 -18.38
CA GLY A 167 -5.94 12.51 -18.87
C GLY A 167 -6.82 11.86 -17.80
N VAL A 168 -6.79 12.35 -16.55
CA VAL A 168 -7.71 11.93 -15.49
C VAL A 168 -8.82 12.97 -15.39
N GLU A 169 -10.01 12.61 -15.87
CA GLU A 169 -11.20 13.44 -15.67
C GLU A 169 -11.53 13.50 -14.17
N VAL A 170 -11.77 14.71 -13.67
CA VAL A 170 -12.36 14.90 -12.36
C VAL A 170 -13.83 14.56 -12.53
N GLU A 171 -14.27 13.41 -12.03
CA GLU A 171 -15.69 13.25 -11.70
C GLU A 171 -16.01 14.33 -10.65
N GLU A 172 -16.44 15.50 -11.11
CA GLU A 172 -17.14 16.48 -10.28
C GLU A 172 -18.29 15.72 -9.66
N ARG A 173 -18.20 15.48 -8.35
CA ARG A 173 -19.37 15.10 -7.57
C ARG A 173 -20.34 16.27 -7.69
N VAL A 174 -21.29 16.17 -8.62
CA VAL A 174 -22.51 16.95 -8.55
C VAL A 174 -23.14 16.57 -7.22
N GLU A 175 -23.03 17.48 -6.24
CA GLU A 175 -23.89 17.44 -5.06
C GLU A 175 -25.31 17.55 -5.60
N GLU A 176 -25.99 16.41 -5.70
CA GLU A 176 -27.42 16.35 -5.88
C GLU A 176 -28.03 17.03 -4.66
N VAL A 177 -28.32 18.32 -4.81
CA VAL A 177 -29.15 19.09 -3.88
C VAL A 177 -30.51 18.40 -3.88
N VAL A 178 -30.73 17.55 -2.89
CA VAL A 178 -32.04 17.03 -2.54
C VAL A 178 -32.87 18.23 -2.09
N GLU A 179 -33.59 18.83 -3.03
CA GLU A 179 -34.69 19.73 -2.72
C GLU A 179 -35.70 18.94 -1.87
N LYS A 180 -35.74 19.26 -0.58
CA LYS A 180 -36.89 18.91 0.26
C LYS A 180 -38.10 19.68 -0.28
N PRO A 181 -39.21 19.03 -0.63
CA PRO A 181 -40.49 19.73 -0.65
C PRO A 181 -40.96 19.89 0.81
N ALA A 182 -41.12 21.15 1.22
CA ALA A 182 -41.84 21.54 2.41
C ALA A 182 -43.34 21.74 2.08
N GLU A 183 -44.18 21.46 3.08
CA GLU A 183 -45.65 21.67 3.17
C GLU A 183 -46.53 20.77 2.29
N GLU A 184 -47.59 20.12 2.80
CA GLU A 184 -48.72 20.70 3.56
C GLU A 184 -49.45 19.56 4.35
N VAL A 185 -49.44 19.53 5.70
CA VAL A 185 -50.45 20.03 6.67
C VAL A 185 -51.74 19.20 6.86
N ARG A 186 -51.84 18.65 8.10
CA ARG A 186 -53.04 18.37 8.95
C ARG A 186 -54.13 17.38 8.53
N SER A 187 -54.23 16.28 9.30
CA SER A 187 -55.28 16.04 10.32
C SER A 187 -55.26 14.53 10.69
N ARG A 188 -55.04 14.12 11.93
CA ARG A 188 -56.06 14.08 12.98
C ARG A 188 -55.41 14.00 14.37
N GLN A 189 -56.02 14.75 15.27
CA GLN A 189 -55.75 14.83 16.69
C GLN A 189 -56.52 13.73 17.46
N LYS A 190 -55.89 13.28 18.56
CA LYS A 190 -56.44 12.86 19.86
C LYS A 190 -56.69 11.38 20.18
N SER A 191 -56.40 11.12 21.47
CA SER A 191 -56.67 9.95 22.32
C SER A 191 -55.59 8.86 22.23
N SER A 192 -54.89 8.41 23.27
CA SER A 192 -55.09 8.55 24.72
C SER A 192 -53.77 8.36 25.47
N HIS A 193 -53.64 9.05 26.61
CA HIS A 193 -52.77 8.69 27.72
C HIS A 193 -53.08 7.26 28.23
N HIS A 194 -52.12 6.66 28.95
CA HIS A 194 -52.02 5.26 29.40
C HIS A 194 -51.56 4.29 28.31
N THR A 195 -50.31 3.82 28.33
CA THR A 195 -49.97 2.67 29.19
C THR A 195 -48.45 2.59 29.43
N LEU A 196 -48.07 2.90 30.67
CA LEU A 196 -47.12 2.17 31.52
C LEU A 196 -45.87 1.55 30.87
N CYS A 197 -44.74 2.26 31.04
CA CYS A 197 -43.64 1.82 31.91
C CYS A 197 -43.70 0.33 32.34
N ARG A 198 -43.21 -0.61 31.52
CA ARG A 198 -43.11 -2.03 31.94
C ARG A 198 -42.22 -2.96 31.11
N ILE A 199 -40.98 -2.59 30.75
CA ILE A 199 -39.91 -3.58 30.50
C ILE A 199 -38.56 -3.07 31.03
N VAL A 200 -38.56 -2.56 32.26
CA VAL A 200 -37.37 -2.48 33.12
C VAL A 200 -37.86 -2.89 34.51
N MET A 201 -37.24 -3.91 35.11
CA MET A 201 -37.55 -4.54 36.41
C MET A 201 -38.42 -5.81 36.42
N ILE A 202 -37.85 -6.94 35.98
CA ILE A 202 -38.09 -8.32 36.52
C ILE A 202 -36.77 -9.08 36.18
N MET A 203 -35.81 -9.46 37.03
CA MET A 203 -35.69 -9.59 38.49
C MET A 203 -34.23 -9.32 38.90
N GLY A 204 -34.05 -8.42 39.86
CA GLY A 204 -32.90 -8.45 40.76
C GLY A 204 -33.29 -9.14 42.06
N ARG A 205 -32.32 -9.84 42.66
CA ARG A 205 -32.25 -10.37 44.05
C ARG A 205 -32.54 -11.87 44.21
N ARG A 206 -31.45 -12.66 44.21
CA ARG A 206 -31.09 -13.40 45.44
C ARG A 206 -29.59 -13.29 45.70
N ARG A 207 -29.30 -12.88 46.93
CA ARG A 207 -28.02 -12.53 47.52
C ARG A 207 -27.39 -13.76 48.18
N ARG A 208 -26.06 -13.72 48.28
CA ARG A 208 -25.20 -14.27 49.35
C ARG A 208 -25.02 -15.79 49.43
N GLY A 209 -23.79 -16.20 49.12
CA GLY A 209 -22.84 -16.61 50.14
C GLY A 209 -22.76 -18.10 50.46
N LYS A 210 -21.66 -18.73 50.06
CA LYS A 210 -20.75 -19.45 50.98
C LYS A 210 -19.54 -19.95 50.20
N SER A 211 -18.40 -19.38 50.55
CA SER A 211 -17.08 -20.00 50.46
C SER A 211 -17.11 -21.37 51.14
N HIS A 212 -16.54 -22.40 50.51
CA HIS A 212 -15.81 -23.48 51.19
C HIS A 212 -14.81 -24.09 50.22
N SER A 213 -13.56 -24.08 50.67
CA SER A 213 -12.42 -24.85 50.15
C SER A 213 -12.68 -26.35 50.33
N PRO A 214 -11.92 -27.20 49.63
CA PRO A 214 -11.13 -28.15 50.40
C PRO A 214 -9.66 -28.16 49.98
N ARG A 215 -8.82 -28.02 51.00
CA ARG A 215 -7.42 -28.40 51.01
C ARG A 215 -7.30 -29.93 50.99
N SER A 216 -6.28 -30.39 50.28
CA SER A 216 -5.33 -31.43 50.69
C SER A 216 -5.84 -32.85 50.96
N SER A 217 -5.45 -33.77 50.09
CA SER A 217 -4.94 -35.08 50.52
C SER A 217 -3.81 -35.51 49.59
N ALA A 218 -2.59 -35.44 50.12
CA ALA A 218 -1.41 -36.06 49.58
C ALA A 218 -1.52 -37.59 49.71
N ILE A 219 -1.14 -38.32 48.65
CA ILE A 219 -0.63 -39.69 48.78
C ILE A 219 0.62 -39.76 47.90
N ALA A 220 1.73 -40.13 48.55
CA ALA A 220 3.02 -40.39 47.96
C ALA A 220 3.13 -41.85 47.50
N SER A 221 3.80 -42.10 46.37
CA SER A 221 4.63 -43.28 46.08
C SER A 221 5.23 -43.09 44.67
N LYS A 222 6.53 -42.80 44.59
CA LYS A 222 7.67 -43.73 44.46
C LYS A 222 7.99 -44.06 43.00
N ASP A 223 9.17 -43.57 42.59
CA ASP A 223 10.20 -44.23 41.81
C ASP A 223 9.78 -45.29 40.77
N SER A 224 10.12 -45.03 39.51
CA SER A 224 11.10 -45.88 38.82
C SER A 224 11.46 -45.29 37.45
N THR A 225 12.72 -44.87 37.41
CA THR A 225 13.58 -44.83 36.22
C THR A 225 13.44 -46.09 35.37
N TRP A 226 13.22 -45.92 34.06
CA TRP A 226 13.66 -46.88 33.04
C TRP A 226 14.37 -46.12 31.92
N ARG A 227 15.70 -46.12 31.98
CA ARG A 227 16.57 -46.15 30.80
C ARG A 227 16.88 -47.62 30.53
N GLY A 228 16.90 -48.01 29.26
CA GLY A 228 17.65 -49.19 28.84
C GLY A 228 17.02 -49.95 27.67
N CYS A 229 17.93 -50.47 26.84
CA CYS A 229 17.78 -51.32 25.66
C CYS A 229 17.74 -50.54 24.34
N GLY A 230 18.69 -50.71 23.44
CA GLY A 230 19.80 -51.67 23.34
C GLY A 230 20.39 -51.54 21.96
#